data_AF-A0A7X8B7D9-F1
#
_entry.id   AF-A0A7X8B7D9-F1
#
_cell.length_a   1.000
_cell.length_b   1.000
_cell.length_c   1.000
_cell.angle_alpha   90.00
_cell.angle_beta   90.00
_cell.angle_gamma   90.00
#
_symmetry.space_group_name_H-M   'P 1'
#
loop_
_entity.id
_entity.type
_entity.pdbx_description
1 polymer ?
#
loop_
_entity_poly.entity_id
_entity_poly.type
_entity_poly.pdbx_seq_one_letter_code
_entity_poly.pdbx_strand_id
1 'polypeptide(L)'
;MQERSLEITGDEKRFDKLRSTRLFTTGALTLDLLACAPALLPFASTHVDGAGPTQLLVAENSATYQSLTQALFTLPTSTRPDTHVVWGAGRQFPISAEHVLLLDPAPASFLYFGDLDVAGLQIACDADATIHRVTGGHLIPATSLYRAALEYGVPRPDPSNKATPAHHAQLLAWVSAELQDGVEKLLRTRTRIPQESVGLTLLLRCPELLRC
;
A
#
# COMPACT_ATOMS: atom_id res chain seq x y z
N MET A 1 -22.74 0.26 7.89
CA MET A 1 -23.85 -0.58 7.37
C MET A 1 -24.35 -1.58 8.40
N GLN A 2 -23.43 -2.29 9.06
CA GLN A 2 -23.73 -3.33 10.06
C GLN A 2 -24.63 -2.79 11.20
N GLU A 3 -24.31 -1.60 11.71
CA GLU A 3 -25.12 -0.90 12.72
C GLU A 3 -26.57 -0.69 12.25
N ARG A 4 -26.74 -0.17 11.04
CA ARG A 4 -28.07 0.09 10.46
C ARG A 4 -28.85 -1.19 10.15
N SER A 5 -28.16 -2.24 9.72
CA SER A 5 -28.73 -3.58 9.53
C SER A 5 -29.26 -4.13 10.85
N LEU A 6 -28.46 -4.02 11.92
CA LEU A 6 -28.86 -4.43 13.26
C LEU A 6 -30.06 -3.64 13.77
N GLU A 7 -30.07 -2.32 13.58
CA GLU A 7 -31.17 -1.45 14.01
C GLU A 7 -32.50 -1.80 13.31
N ILE A 8 -32.48 -2.05 11.99
CA ILE A 8 -33.69 -2.29 11.21
C ILE A 8 -34.16 -3.74 11.29
N THR A 9 -33.25 -4.71 11.34
CA THR A 9 -33.59 -6.13 11.20
C THR A 9 -33.21 -7.00 12.39
N GLY A 10 -32.47 -6.49 13.37
CA GLY A 10 -31.93 -7.28 14.48
C GLY A 10 -30.80 -8.24 14.10
N ASP A 11 -30.22 -8.12 12.89
CA ASP A 11 -29.11 -8.95 12.39
C ASP A 11 -28.14 -8.05 11.62
N GLU A 12 -26.91 -7.88 12.14
CA GLU A 12 -25.90 -6.98 11.61
C GLU A 12 -25.39 -7.38 10.21
N LYS A 13 -25.62 -8.63 9.80
CA LYS A 13 -25.21 -9.20 8.50
C LYS A 13 -26.38 -9.34 7.53
N ARG A 14 -27.59 -8.94 7.93
CA ARG A 14 -28.78 -9.11 7.09
C ARG A 14 -28.67 -8.34 5.79
N PHE A 15 -28.18 -7.11 5.83
CA PHE A 15 -27.98 -6.30 4.62
C PHE A 15 -26.97 -6.93 3.66
N ASP A 16 -25.86 -7.52 4.13
CA ASP A 16 -24.91 -8.24 3.28
C ASP A 16 -25.58 -9.36 2.47
N LYS A 17 -26.45 -10.14 3.11
CA LYS A 17 -27.21 -11.21 2.44
C LYS A 17 -28.21 -10.65 1.42
N LEU A 18 -28.80 -9.48 1.70
CA LEU A 18 -29.79 -8.86 0.83
C LEU A 18 -29.17 -8.15 -0.39
N ARG A 19 -27.91 -7.74 -0.33
CA ARG A 19 -27.20 -7.04 -1.41
C ARG A 19 -27.19 -7.79 -2.75
N SER A 20 -27.24 -9.12 -2.72
CA SER A 20 -27.30 -9.96 -3.93
C SER A 20 -28.72 -10.23 -4.42
N THR A 21 -29.75 -9.82 -3.68
CA THR A 21 -31.15 -10.05 -4.02
C THR A 21 -31.72 -8.95 -4.92
N ARG A 22 -32.88 -9.22 -5.55
CA ARG A 22 -33.58 -8.24 -6.39
C ARG A 22 -33.84 -6.90 -5.70
N LEU A 23 -34.06 -6.88 -4.38
CA LEU A 23 -34.29 -5.63 -3.66
C LEU A 23 -33.15 -4.62 -3.87
N PHE A 24 -31.90 -5.06 -3.78
CA PHE A 24 -30.74 -4.20 -4.04
C PHE A 24 -30.36 -4.15 -5.51
N THR A 25 -30.40 -5.27 -6.24
CA THR A 25 -29.91 -5.32 -7.63
C THR A 25 -30.82 -4.60 -8.62
N THR A 26 -32.12 -4.44 -8.31
CA THR A 26 -33.02 -3.60 -9.12
C THR A 26 -33.09 -2.15 -8.63
N GLY A 27 -32.39 -1.80 -7.55
CA GLY A 27 -32.43 -0.46 -6.93
C GLY A 27 -33.72 -0.15 -6.15
N ALA A 28 -34.57 -1.15 -5.85
CA ALA A 28 -35.77 -0.93 -5.03
C ALA A 28 -35.43 -0.60 -3.56
N LEU A 29 -34.25 -1.02 -3.11
CA LEU A 29 -33.62 -0.66 -1.86
C LEU A 29 -32.15 -0.30 -2.16
N THR A 30 -31.68 0.82 -1.63
CA THR A 30 -30.28 1.25 -1.77
C THR A 30 -29.70 1.54 -0.40
N LEU A 31 -28.36 1.53 -0.31
CA LEU A 31 -27.65 1.89 0.93
C LEU A 31 -27.92 3.36 1.31
N ASP A 32 -28.05 4.25 0.31
CA ASP A 32 -28.43 5.65 0.50
C ASP A 32 -29.84 5.79 1.08
N LEU A 33 -30.83 5.04 0.57
CA LEU A 33 -32.19 5.03 1.14
C LEU A 33 -32.21 4.53 2.59
N LEU A 34 -31.28 3.63 2.93
CA LEU A 34 -31.09 3.12 4.28
C LEU A 34 -30.23 4.04 5.15
N ALA A 35 -29.70 5.14 4.61
CA ALA A 35 -28.77 6.07 5.24
C ALA A 35 -27.54 5.35 5.84
N CYS A 36 -26.93 4.43 5.10
CA CYS A 36 -25.73 3.74 5.55
C CYS A 36 -24.76 3.47 4.39
N ALA A 37 -23.50 3.20 4.70
CA ALA A 37 -22.49 2.76 3.73
C ALA A 37 -21.68 1.59 4.31
N PRO A 38 -20.99 0.79 3.46
CA PRO A 38 -20.03 -0.19 3.95
C PRO A 38 -18.92 0.53 4.74
N ALA A 39 -18.53 -0.02 5.89
CA ALA A 39 -17.39 0.53 6.63
C ALA A 39 -16.09 0.19 5.89
N LEU A 40 -15.23 1.19 5.69
CA LEU A 40 -13.88 0.98 5.19
C LEU A 40 -13.01 0.42 6.31
N LEU A 41 -12.21 -0.61 6.02
CA LEU A 41 -11.25 -1.13 6.99
C LEU A 41 -10.13 -0.11 7.16
N PRO A 42 -9.90 0.44 8.37
CA PRO A 42 -8.88 1.46 8.56
C PRO A 42 -7.47 0.88 8.47
N PHE A 43 -6.53 1.70 8.01
CA PHE A 43 -5.10 1.49 8.20
C PHE A 43 -4.51 2.59 9.10
N ALA A 44 -3.37 2.29 9.73
CA ALA A 44 -2.62 3.29 10.48
C ALA A 44 -1.86 4.22 9.52
N SER A 45 -1.98 5.53 9.73
CA SER A 45 -1.23 6.54 8.99
C SER A 45 -0.72 7.63 9.92
N THR A 46 0.48 8.14 9.63
CA THR A 46 0.99 9.39 10.20
C THR A 46 1.17 10.38 9.07
N HIS A 47 0.50 11.54 9.17
CA HIS A 47 0.77 12.67 8.28
C HIS A 47 2.00 13.42 8.79
N VAL A 48 2.96 13.64 7.89
CA VAL A 48 4.16 14.45 8.13
C VAL A 48 4.07 15.65 7.21
N ASP A 49 3.65 16.79 7.78
CA ASP A 49 3.44 18.04 7.03
C ASP A 49 4.70 18.45 6.26
N GLY A 50 4.61 18.80 4.99
CA GLY A 50 5.79 19.17 4.21
C GLY A 50 5.51 20.18 3.11
N ALA A 51 6.35 20.16 2.10
CA ALA A 51 6.19 20.99 0.90
C ALA A 51 5.61 20.18 -0.25
N GLY A 52 4.89 20.86 -1.14
CA GLY A 52 4.32 20.28 -2.36
C GLY A 52 3.00 19.54 -2.13
N PRO A 53 2.46 18.89 -3.18
CA PRO A 53 1.28 18.05 -3.07
C PRO A 53 1.52 16.87 -2.12
N THR A 54 0.52 16.54 -1.31
CA THR A 54 0.57 15.40 -0.39
C THR A 54 0.78 14.10 -1.16
N GLN A 55 1.71 13.27 -0.71
CA GLN A 55 1.91 11.92 -1.20
C GLN A 55 1.53 10.89 -0.14
N LEU A 56 1.16 9.69 -0.57
CA LEU A 56 1.03 8.53 0.31
C LEU A 56 2.24 7.63 0.10
N LEU A 57 2.90 7.23 1.20
CA LEU A 57 4.01 6.30 1.20
C LEU A 57 3.68 5.11 2.11
N VAL A 58 3.37 3.97 1.49
CA VAL A 58 3.03 2.74 2.21
C VAL A 58 4.29 1.94 2.49
N ALA A 59 4.49 1.61 3.75
CA ALA A 59 5.43 0.58 4.18
C ALA A 59 4.67 -0.70 4.52
N GLU A 60 5.06 -1.82 3.92
CA GLU A 60 4.44 -3.12 4.20
C GLU A 60 4.54 -3.50 5.69
N ASN A 61 5.72 -3.36 6.29
CA ASN A 61 5.99 -3.73 7.67
C ASN A 61 5.99 -2.52 8.65
N SER A 62 5.84 -2.80 9.94
CA SER A 62 5.73 -1.76 10.98
C SER A 62 7.07 -1.09 11.34
N ALA A 63 8.20 -1.81 11.24
CA ALA A 63 9.52 -1.28 11.57
C ALA A 63 9.99 -0.23 10.54
N THR A 64 9.75 -0.50 9.26
CA THR A 64 10.02 0.44 8.16
C THR A 64 9.04 1.59 8.18
N TYR A 65 7.75 1.37 8.49
CA TYR A 65 6.79 2.46 8.74
C TYR A 65 7.34 3.45 9.79
N GLN A 66 7.83 2.95 10.93
CA GLN A 66 8.44 3.78 11.96
C GLN A 66 9.71 4.48 11.47
N SER A 67 10.60 3.76 10.78
CA SER A 67 11.86 4.29 10.28
C SER A 67 11.66 5.41 9.25
N LEU A 68 10.74 5.25 8.30
CA LEU A 68 10.38 6.26 7.31
C LEU A 68 9.77 7.50 7.97
N THR A 69 8.81 7.29 8.87
CA THR A 69 8.15 8.37 9.61
C THR A 69 9.17 9.18 10.40
N GLN A 70 10.04 8.52 11.16
CA GLN A 70 11.08 9.18 11.95
C GLN A 70 12.07 9.93 11.05
N ALA A 71 12.53 9.31 9.96
CA ALA A 71 13.47 9.95 9.05
C ALA A 71 12.86 11.20 8.39
N LEU A 72 11.59 11.15 7.95
CA LEU A 72 10.88 12.32 7.42
C LEU A 72 10.80 13.47 8.44
N PHE A 73 10.56 13.17 9.72
CA PHE A 73 10.52 14.20 10.77
C PHE A 73 11.88 14.87 11.02
N THR A 74 13.01 14.23 10.65
CA THR A 74 14.33 14.88 10.76
C THR A 74 14.63 15.88 9.65
N LEU A 75 13.89 15.82 8.55
CA LEU A 75 14.07 16.75 7.43
C LEU A 75 13.45 18.12 7.75
N PRO A 76 14.06 19.23 7.30
CA PRO A 76 13.44 20.56 7.40
C PRO A 76 12.11 20.60 6.66
N THR A 77 11.07 21.18 7.28
CA THR A 77 9.72 21.29 6.71
C THR A 77 9.69 21.89 5.30
N SER A 78 10.58 22.85 5.01
CA SER A 78 10.69 23.48 3.69
C SER A 78 11.22 22.56 2.58
N THR A 79 11.81 21.41 2.94
CA THR A 79 12.46 20.49 2.00
C THR A 79 11.97 19.05 2.09
N ARG A 80 11.16 18.73 3.11
CA ARG A 80 10.54 17.41 3.26
C ARG A 80 9.23 17.36 2.47
N PRO A 81 8.93 16.26 1.80
CA PRO A 81 7.65 16.12 1.10
C PRO A 81 6.49 16.02 2.08
N ASP A 82 5.37 16.64 1.75
CA ASP A 82 4.13 16.45 2.50
C ASP A 82 3.63 15.01 2.33
N THR A 83 3.64 14.20 3.40
CA THR A 83 3.52 12.74 3.26
C THR A 83 2.62 12.11 4.30
N HIS A 84 1.64 11.32 3.86
CA HIS A 84 1.03 10.27 4.67
C HIS A 84 1.89 9.01 4.62
N VAL A 85 2.59 8.71 5.72
CA VAL A 85 3.24 7.40 5.87
C VAL A 85 2.19 6.42 6.35
N VAL A 86 2.03 5.28 5.67
CA VAL A 86 1.00 4.28 5.95
C VAL A 86 1.66 2.95 6.30
N TRP A 87 1.14 2.27 7.33
CA TRP A 87 1.48 0.88 7.58
C TRP A 87 0.51 -0.05 6.86
N GLY A 88 1.02 -0.81 5.88
CA GLY A 88 0.22 -1.69 5.04
C GLY A 88 -0.23 -2.99 5.72
N ALA A 89 0.48 -3.45 6.76
CA ALA A 89 0.18 -4.72 7.45
C ALA A 89 0.14 -5.94 6.49
N GLY A 90 1.06 -5.98 5.53
CA GLY A 90 1.22 -7.09 4.59
C GLY A 90 -0.03 -7.33 3.73
N ARG A 91 -0.50 -8.59 3.69
CA ARG A 91 -1.62 -9.04 2.84
C ARG A 91 -2.98 -8.40 3.16
N GLN A 92 -3.09 -7.68 4.28
CA GLN A 92 -4.30 -6.92 4.61
C GLN A 92 -4.37 -5.57 3.87
N PHE A 93 -3.24 -5.06 3.37
CA PHE A 93 -3.20 -3.74 2.74
C PHE A 93 -4.22 -3.59 1.60
N PRO A 94 -4.31 -4.51 0.62
CA PRO A 94 -5.25 -4.36 -0.49
C PRO A 94 -6.71 -4.25 -0.03
N ILE A 95 -7.06 -4.85 1.10
CA ILE A 95 -8.42 -4.80 1.68
C ILE A 95 -8.66 -3.44 2.34
N SER A 96 -7.66 -2.91 3.05
CA SER A 96 -7.75 -1.61 3.73
C SER A 96 -7.45 -0.39 2.84
N ALA A 97 -6.90 -0.59 1.63
CA ALA A 97 -6.39 0.49 0.79
C ALA A 97 -7.47 1.52 0.40
N GLU A 98 -8.76 1.15 0.39
CA GLU A 98 -9.87 2.09 0.17
C GLU A 98 -9.92 3.22 1.22
N HIS A 99 -9.37 2.98 2.42
CA HIS A 99 -9.31 3.97 3.49
C HIS A 99 -8.49 5.22 3.11
N VAL A 100 -7.74 5.18 2.00
CA VAL A 100 -7.08 6.35 1.40
C VAL A 100 -8.06 7.50 1.10
N LEU A 101 -9.32 7.19 0.80
CA LEU A 101 -10.36 8.19 0.52
C LEU A 101 -10.69 9.08 1.74
N LEU A 102 -10.30 8.66 2.94
CA LEU A 102 -10.55 9.36 4.19
C LEU A 102 -9.33 10.13 4.70
N LEU A 103 -8.21 10.10 3.96
CA LEU A 103 -7.03 10.88 4.32
C LEU A 103 -7.25 12.36 4.02
N ASP A 104 -6.84 13.19 4.97
CA ASP A 104 -6.80 14.65 4.86
C ASP A 104 -5.42 15.11 5.34
N PRO A 105 -4.64 15.83 4.50
CA PRO A 105 -4.92 16.18 3.11
C PRO A 105 -4.97 14.98 2.14
N ALA A 106 -5.81 15.08 1.10
CA ALA A 106 -5.95 14.00 0.12
C ALA A 106 -4.64 13.79 -0.68
N PRO A 107 -4.10 12.55 -0.76
CA PRO A 107 -2.88 12.29 -1.51
C PRO A 107 -3.05 12.47 -3.02
N ALA A 108 -2.10 13.14 -3.66
CA ALA A 108 -1.99 13.31 -5.10
C ALA A 108 -1.17 12.20 -5.78
N SER A 109 -0.35 11.48 -5.02
CA SER A 109 0.45 10.34 -5.50
C SER A 109 0.46 9.21 -4.46
N PHE A 110 0.65 7.98 -4.94
CA PHE A 110 0.57 6.76 -4.13
C PHE A 110 1.83 5.91 -4.37
N LEU A 111 2.63 5.76 -3.33
CA LEU A 111 3.91 5.06 -3.36
C LEU A 111 3.85 3.84 -2.46
N TYR A 112 4.41 2.72 -2.91
CA TYR A 112 4.54 1.50 -2.13
C TYR A 112 6.00 1.09 -1.96
N PHE A 113 6.35 0.70 -0.73
CA PHE A 113 7.60 0.07 -0.40
C PHE A 113 7.34 -1.17 0.47
N GLY A 114 7.82 -2.32 0.00
CA GLY A 114 7.68 -3.62 0.65
C GLY A 114 8.87 -4.52 0.37
N ASP A 115 8.75 -5.79 0.73
CA ASP A 115 9.82 -6.77 0.48
C ASP A 115 10.03 -6.96 -1.04
N LEU A 116 11.29 -7.14 -1.45
CA LEU A 116 11.63 -7.57 -2.81
C LEU A 116 11.54 -9.09 -2.88
N ASP A 117 10.32 -9.60 -2.86
CA ASP A 117 9.96 -11.00 -3.09
C ASP A 117 8.62 -11.13 -3.83
N VAL A 118 8.20 -12.36 -4.13
CA VAL A 118 6.94 -12.62 -4.82
C VAL A 118 5.74 -12.10 -4.03
N ALA A 119 5.75 -12.24 -2.70
CA ALA A 119 4.61 -11.88 -1.86
C ALA A 119 4.46 -10.37 -1.74
N GLY A 120 5.55 -9.64 -1.48
CA GLY A 120 5.57 -8.18 -1.39
C GLY A 120 5.13 -7.51 -2.70
N LEU A 121 5.62 -8.01 -3.84
CA LEU A 121 5.20 -7.50 -5.15
C LEU A 121 3.74 -7.84 -5.47
N GLN A 122 3.25 -9.02 -5.10
CA GLN A 122 1.84 -9.37 -5.28
C GLN A 122 0.92 -8.45 -4.46
N ILE A 123 1.30 -8.15 -3.21
CA ILE A 123 0.56 -7.20 -2.35
C ILE A 123 0.49 -5.83 -3.03
N ALA A 124 1.60 -5.36 -3.63
CA ALA A 124 1.63 -4.10 -4.35
C ALA A 124 0.68 -4.08 -5.55
N CYS A 125 0.69 -5.13 -6.39
CA CYS A 125 -0.22 -5.26 -7.53
C CYS A 125 -1.70 -5.30 -7.10
N ASP A 126 -2.02 -6.07 -6.06
CA ASP A 126 -3.39 -6.19 -5.54
C ASP A 126 -3.88 -4.85 -4.95
N ALA A 127 -2.98 -4.11 -4.29
CA ALA A 127 -3.28 -2.80 -3.73
C ALA A 127 -3.40 -1.73 -4.83
N ASP A 128 -2.57 -1.77 -5.89
CA ASP A 128 -2.70 -0.87 -7.05
C ASP A 128 -4.08 -1.00 -7.70
N ALA A 129 -4.56 -2.22 -7.92
CA ALA A 129 -5.91 -2.45 -8.45
C ALA A 129 -7.00 -1.80 -7.57
N THR A 130 -6.82 -1.82 -6.25
CA THR A 130 -7.74 -1.17 -5.30
C THR A 130 -7.64 0.34 -5.35
N ILE A 131 -6.42 0.90 -5.27
CA ILE A 131 -6.16 2.34 -5.34
C ILE A 131 -6.67 2.92 -6.65
N HIS A 132 -6.41 2.25 -7.78
CA HIS A 132 -6.87 2.67 -9.09
C HIS A 132 -8.39 2.72 -9.18
N ARG A 133 -9.07 1.69 -8.68
CA ARG A 133 -10.54 1.67 -8.67
C ARG A 133 -11.15 2.81 -7.87
N VAL A 134 -10.56 3.21 -6.74
CA VAL A 134 -11.16 4.22 -5.85
C VAL A 134 -10.70 5.65 -6.11
N THR A 135 -9.49 5.84 -6.63
CA THR A 135 -8.91 7.19 -6.85
C THR A 135 -8.71 7.55 -8.32
N GLY A 136 -8.69 6.56 -9.23
CA GLY A 136 -8.22 6.72 -10.60
C GLY A 136 -6.70 6.82 -10.77
N GLY A 137 -5.94 6.95 -9.67
CA GLY A 137 -4.48 6.96 -9.66
C GLY A 137 -3.87 5.56 -9.73
N HIS A 138 -2.55 5.47 -9.59
CA HIS A 138 -1.83 4.19 -9.49
C HIS A 138 -0.93 4.18 -8.26
N LEU A 139 -0.89 3.04 -7.57
CA LEU A 139 0.09 2.75 -6.54
C LEU A 139 1.37 2.29 -7.24
N ILE A 140 2.37 3.16 -7.25
CA ILE A 140 3.63 2.92 -7.97
C ILE A 140 4.75 2.54 -6.99
N PRO A 141 5.84 1.91 -7.48
CA PRO A 141 6.99 1.62 -6.64
C PRO A 141 7.61 2.91 -6.08
N ALA A 142 7.97 2.91 -4.80
CA ALA A 142 8.85 3.91 -4.22
C ALA A 142 10.28 3.66 -4.74
N THR A 143 10.55 4.10 -5.97
CA THR A 143 11.70 3.65 -6.77
C THR A 143 13.05 3.93 -6.11
N SER A 144 13.19 5.07 -5.41
CA SER A 144 14.39 5.39 -4.64
C SER A 144 14.68 4.38 -3.52
N LEU A 145 13.64 3.97 -2.78
CA LEU A 145 13.74 3.02 -1.68
C LEU A 145 14.05 1.61 -2.21
N TYR A 146 13.41 1.18 -3.29
CA TYR A 146 13.73 -0.11 -3.92
C TYR A 146 15.13 -0.15 -4.53
N ARG A 147 15.59 0.96 -5.14
CA ARG A 147 16.97 1.09 -5.62
C ARG A 147 17.95 0.93 -4.45
N ALA A 148 17.70 1.62 -3.34
CA ALA A 148 18.52 1.48 -2.13
C ALA A 148 18.49 0.06 -1.56
N ALA A 149 17.35 -0.63 -1.60
CA ALA A 149 17.26 -2.02 -1.18
C ALA A 149 18.11 -2.95 -2.06
N LEU A 150 18.10 -2.76 -3.38
CA LEU A 150 18.95 -3.52 -4.31
C LEU A 150 20.45 -3.23 -4.13
N GLU A 151 20.80 -1.99 -3.78
CA GLU A 151 22.19 -1.55 -3.61
C GLU A 151 22.79 -1.96 -2.26
N TYR A 152 22.06 -1.76 -1.16
CA TYR A 152 22.55 -1.94 0.20
C TYR A 152 22.03 -3.21 0.89
N GLY A 153 20.97 -3.81 0.36
CA GLY A 153 20.37 -5.01 0.91
C GLY A 153 21.22 -6.25 0.67
N VAL A 154 21.09 -7.22 1.58
CA VAL A 154 21.75 -8.52 1.45
C VAL A 154 20.70 -9.54 1.02
N PRO A 155 20.77 -10.08 -0.22
CA PRO A 155 19.87 -11.12 -0.67
C PRO A 155 19.87 -12.32 0.27
N ARG A 156 18.68 -12.80 0.62
CA ARG A 156 18.45 -13.98 1.46
C ARG A 156 17.71 -15.04 0.65
N PRO A 157 17.91 -16.34 0.93
CA PRO A 157 17.09 -17.38 0.32
C PRO A 157 15.59 -17.14 0.57
N ASP A 158 14.78 -17.35 -0.46
CA ASP A 158 13.32 -17.30 -0.40
C ASP A 158 12.74 -18.68 -0.82
N PRO A 159 12.61 -19.63 0.12
CA PRO A 159 12.04 -20.94 -0.17
C PRO A 159 10.53 -20.88 -0.45
N SER A 160 9.87 -19.75 -0.14
CA SER A 160 8.44 -19.57 -0.38
C SER A 160 8.13 -19.23 -1.85
N ASN A 161 9.13 -18.74 -2.59
CA ASN A 161 9.00 -18.51 -4.02
C ASN A 161 8.83 -19.82 -4.79
N LYS A 162 7.57 -20.08 -5.16
CA LYS A 162 7.12 -21.17 -6.04
C LYS A 162 6.52 -20.62 -7.34
N ALA A 163 6.74 -19.34 -7.65
CA ALA A 163 6.12 -18.68 -8.78
C ALA A 163 6.70 -19.17 -10.11
N THR A 164 5.87 -19.14 -11.15
CA THR A 164 6.28 -19.49 -12.50
C THR A 164 6.95 -18.29 -13.18
N PRO A 165 7.75 -18.50 -14.25
CA PRO A 165 8.30 -17.38 -15.03
C PRO A 165 7.24 -16.41 -15.56
N ALA A 166 6.05 -16.90 -15.93
CA ALA A 166 4.94 -16.07 -16.35
C ALA A 166 4.42 -15.17 -15.23
N HIS A 167 4.35 -15.69 -14.00
CA HIS A 167 3.97 -14.90 -12.82
C HIS A 167 5.05 -13.87 -12.47
N HIS A 168 6.34 -14.21 -12.59
CA HIS A 168 7.42 -13.21 -12.43
C HIS A 168 7.27 -12.05 -13.42
N ALA A 169 6.98 -12.34 -14.69
CA ALA A 169 6.79 -11.30 -15.71
C ALA A 169 5.62 -10.35 -15.38
N GLN A 170 4.53 -10.88 -14.80
CA GLN A 170 3.40 -10.06 -14.33
C GLN A 170 3.82 -9.13 -13.19
N LEU A 171 4.57 -9.62 -12.20
CA LEU A 171 5.06 -8.81 -11.09
C LEU A 171 6.07 -7.74 -11.56
N LEU A 172 6.97 -8.09 -12.48
CA LEU A 172 7.95 -7.16 -13.04
C LEU A 172 7.32 -6.01 -13.84
N ALA A 173 6.12 -6.22 -14.41
CA ALA A 173 5.40 -5.16 -15.12
C ALA A 173 4.98 -3.99 -14.21
N TRP A 174 4.78 -4.24 -12.92
CA TRP A 174 4.50 -3.18 -11.93
C TRP A 174 5.78 -2.44 -11.50
N VAL A 175 6.93 -3.11 -11.53
CA VAL A 175 8.23 -2.56 -11.13
C VAL A 175 8.73 -1.55 -12.18
N SER A 176 9.28 -0.43 -11.74
CA SER A 176 9.90 0.57 -12.60
C SER A 176 10.98 -0.07 -13.49
N ALA A 177 11.03 0.29 -14.77
CA ALA A 177 11.93 -0.33 -15.75
C ALA A 177 13.40 -0.41 -15.30
N GLU A 178 13.89 0.61 -14.59
CA GLU A 178 15.26 0.67 -14.09
C GLU A 178 15.59 -0.35 -12.97
N LEU A 179 14.57 -0.91 -12.31
CA LEU A 179 14.74 -1.89 -11.24
C LEU A 179 14.50 -3.33 -11.73
N GLN A 180 13.89 -3.51 -12.91
CA GLN A 180 13.41 -4.81 -13.37
C GLN A 180 14.52 -5.87 -13.42
N ASP A 181 15.70 -5.54 -13.93
CA ASP A 181 16.82 -6.49 -14.02
C ASP A 181 17.25 -7.01 -12.63
N GLY A 182 17.32 -6.11 -11.65
CA GLY A 182 17.69 -6.45 -10.27
C GLY A 182 16.64 -7.33 -9.61
N VAL A 183 15.37 -6.97 -9.76
CA VAL A 183 14.25 -7.73 -9.19
C VAL A 183 14.09 -9.08 -9.88
N GLU A 184 14.21 -9.14 -11.21
CA GLU A 184 14.10 -10.39 -11.97
C GLU A 184 15.18 -11.39 -11.51
N LYS A 185 16.41 -10.91 -11.31
CA LYS A 185 17.50 -11.74 -10.78
C LYS A 185 17.16 -12.32 -9.42
N LEU A 186 16.58 -11.54 -8.50
CA LEU A 186 16.14 -12.04 -7.18
C LEU A 186 15.08 -13.15 -7.34
N LEU A 187 14.03 -12.88 -8.11
CA LEU A 187 12.93 -13.83 -8.32
C LEU A 187 13.39 -15.13 -8.98
N ARG A 188 14.23 -15.06 -10.02
CA ARG A 188 14.77 -16.25 -10.71
C ARG A 188 15.70 -17.08 -9.83
N THR A 189 16.50 -16.42 -8.99
CA THR A 189 17.42 -17.09 -8.07
C THR A 189 16.75 -17.54 -6.76
N ARG A 190 15.44 -17.30 -6.61
CA ARG A 190 14.67 -17.56 -5.38
C ARG A 190 15.35 -16.94 -4.17
N THR A 191 15.73 -15.68 -4.31
CA THR A 191 16.21 -14.86 -3.22
C THR A 191 15.28 -13.66 -3.03
N ARG A 192 15.36 -13.07 -1.85
CA ARG A 192 14.61 -11.87 -1.47
C ARG A 192 15.49 -10.86 -0.77
N ILE A 193 15.07 -9.61 -0.81
CA ILE A 193 15.64 -8.56 0.04
C ILE A 193 14.51 -8.05 0.95
N PRO A 194 14.62 -8.22 2.28
CA PRO A 194 13.65 -7.67 3.21
C PRO A 194 13.65 -6.15 3.17
N GLN A 195 12.47 -5.54 3.30
CA GLN A 195 12.26 -4.11 3.32
C GLN A 195 13.11 -3.41 4.40
N GLU A 196 13.36 -4.06 5.54
CA GLU A 196 14.19 -3.54 6.65
C GLU A 196 15.65 -3.32 6.27
N SER A 197 16.08 -3.77 5.09
CA SER A 197 17.40 -3.44 4.54
C SER A 197 17.59 -1.93 4.33
N VAL A 198 16.48 -1.21 4.12
CA VAL A 198 16.44 0.27 4.08
C VAL A 198 15.94 0.79 5.43
N GLY A 199 16.77 0.59 6.46
CA GLY A 199 16.47 1.00 7.82
C GLY A 199 16.77 2.47 8.11
N LEU A 200 16.38 2.92 9.31
CA LEU A 200 16.55 4.31 9.78
C LEU A 200 17.97 4.85 9.59
N THR A 201 19.01 4.09 9.92
CA THR A 201 20.41 4.53 9.78
C THR A 201 20.77 4.91 8.34
N LEU A 202 20.27 4.15 7.35
CA LEU A 202 20.50 4.46 5.94
C LEU A 202 19.70 5.70 5.53
N LEU A 203 18.42 5.77 5.92
CA LEU A 203 17.55 6.90 5.61
C LEU A 203 18.08 8.23 6.16
N LEU A 204 18.68 8.23 7.35
CA LEU A 204 19.30 9.43 7.93
C LEU A 204 20.60 9.83 7.22
N ARG A 205 21.35 8.85 6.68
CA ARG A 205 22.57 9.09 5.91
C ARG A 205 22.27 9.58 4.48
N CYS A 206 21.17 9.10 3.91
CA CYS A 206 20.74 9.31 2.53
C CYS A 206 19.32 9.88 2.50
N PRO A 207 19.09 11.11 3.01
CA PRO A 207 17.76 11.71 3.11
C PRO A 207 17.07 11.95 1.75
N GLU A 208 17.83 12.01 0.67
CA GLU A 208 17.33 12.10 -0.71
C GLU A 208 16.44 10.91 -1.11
N LEU A 209 16.59 9.75 -0.44
CA LEU A 209 15.75 8.59 -0.70
C LEU A 209 14.26 8.84 -0.39
N LEU A 210 13.97 9.79 0.50
CA LEU A 210 12.61 10.15 0.91
C LEU A 210 11.96 11.16 -0.04
N ARG A 211 12.70 11.71 -1.01
CA ARG A 211 12.20 12.62 -2.04
C ARG A 211 11.79 11.78 -3.25
N CYS A 212 10.66 11.09 -3.12
CA CYS A 212 10.08 10.27 -4.19
C CYS A 212 9.31 11.16 -5.17
#